data_AF-A0AAV9K228-F1
#
_entry.id   AF-A0AAV9K228-F1
#
_cell.length_a   1.000
_cell.length_b   1.000
_cell.length_c   1.000
_cell.angle_alpha   90.00
_cell.angle_beta   90.00
_cell.angle_gamma   90.00
#
_symmetry.space_group_name_H-M   'P 1'
#
loop_
_entity.id
_entity.type
_entity.pdbx_description
1 polymer ?
#
loop_
_entity_poly.entity_id
_entity_poly.type
_entity_poly.pdbx_seq_one_letter_code
_entity_poly.pdbx_strand_id
1 'polypeptide(L)'
;MKKSLEFIGVIEACGLLDLGFNGPRFTWSNQRGINSRIWKRLDRAMVNDRWLQDIPHTNITHLPSVGSDHCPFLMEIQARPHDYIKYFRFLNYWADQPSFTDTVTRCWERPIEGQPIWIFHQKMKRLASTLSTWSKEQFGDIYAKVKDFEERVKVAEETLIHNNTEE
;
A
#
# COMPACT_ATOMS: atom_id res chain seq x y z
N MET A 1 -5.79 -20.93 29.35
CA MET A 1 -7.12 -20.52 28.86
C MET A 1 -7.75 -19.34 29.64
N LYS A 2 -7.37 -19.04 30.90
CA LYS A 2 -7.99 -17.94 31.68
C LYS A 2 -7.55 -16.51 31.29
N LYS A 3 -6.33 -16.31 30.77
CA LYS A 3 -5.75 -14.97 30.54
C LYS A 3 -6.45 -14.12 29.46
N SER A 4 -7.23 -14.73 28.57
CA SER A 4 -7.96 -14.02 27.52
C SER A 4 -9.40 -13.64 27.91
N LEU A 5 -9.94 -14.19 29.00
CA LEU A 5 -11.34 -13.96 29.39
C LEU A 5 -11.57 -12.52 29.88
N GLU A 6 -10.64 -11.96 30.66
CA GLU A 6 -10.72 -10.57 31.10
C GLU A 6 -10.69 -9.60 29.92
N PHE A 7 -9.82 -9.86 28.94
CA PHE A 7 -9.74 -9.05 27.72
C PHE A 7 -11.01 -9.12 26.88
N ILE A 8 -11.59 -10.32 26.70
CA ILE A 8 -12.87 -10.51 26.01
C ILE A 8 -13.99 -9.78 26.77
N GLY A 9 -14.03 -9.88 28.10
CA GLY A 9 -15.01 -9.20 28.93
C GLY A 9 -14.94 -7.67 28.80
N VAL A 10 -13.73 -7.10 28.68
CA VAL A 10 -13.56 -5.66 28.41
C VAL A 10 -14.07 -5.29 27.02
N ILE A 11 -13.77 -6.09 25.99
CA ILE A 11 -14.27 -5.87 24.63
C ILE A 11 -15.80 -5.82 24.62
N GLU A 12 -16.44 -6.81 25.25
CA GLU A 12 -17.90 -6.87 25.36
C GLU A 12 -18.47 -5.70 26.18
N ALA A 13 -17.87 -5.39 27.33
CA ALA A 13 -18.31 -4.28 28.18
C ALA A 13 -18.19 -2.90 27.49
N CYS A 14 -17.22 -2.76 26.59
CA CYS A 14 -17.04 -1.55 25.77
C CYS A 14 -17.93 -1.53 24.51
N GLY A 15 -18.71 -2.60 24.24
CA GLY A 15 -19.51 -2.71 23.03
C GLY A 15 -18.66 -2.72 21.75
N LEU A 16 -17.47 -3.32 21.82
CA LEU A 16 -16.54 -3.43 20.70
C LEU A 16 -16.71 -4.76 19.98
N LEU A 17 -16.57 -4.75 18.67
CA LEU A 17 -16.60 -5.92 17.79
C LEU A 17 -15.38 -5.93 16.87
N ASP A 18 -14.82 -7.12 16.62
CA ASP A 18 -13.78 -7.30 15.60
C ASP A 18 -14.44 -7.19 14.21
N LEU A 19 -13.98 -6.24 13.39
CA LEU A 19 -14.49 -6.00 12.03
C LEU A 19 -14.24 -7.17 11.07
N GLY A 20 -13.38 -8.12 11.44
CA GLY A 20 -12.88 -9.11 10.50
C GLY A 20 -11.79 -8.52 9.60
N PHE A 21 -11.43 -9.26 8.55
CA PHE A 21 -10.36 -8.90 7.64
C PHE A 21 -10.42 -9.70 6.33
N ASN A 22 -9.77 -9.16 5.30
CA ASN A 22 -9.40 -9.83 4.05
C ASN A 22 -7.88 -10.09 4.01
N GLY A 23 -7.44 -11.01 3.15
CA GLY A 23 -6.01 -11.31 2.97
C GLY A 23 -5.47 -12.34 3.97
N PRO A 24 -4.14 -12.32 4.25
CA PRO A 24 -3.49 -13.32 5.09
C PRO A 24 -4.11 -13.47 6.48
N ARG A 25 -4.24 -14.72 6.93
CA ARG A 25 -4.87 -15.07 8.22
C ARG A 25 -4.10 -14.57 9.44
N PHE A 26 -2.79 -14.45 9.32
CA PHE A 26 -1.88 -14.12 10.43
C PHE A 26 -1.25 -12.75 10.18
N THR A 27 -1.03 -12.02 11.27
CA THR A 27 -0.44 -10.67 11.23
C THR A 27 0.95 -10.63 11.85
N TRP A 28 1.41 -11.76 12.41
CA TRP A 28 2.72 -11.86 13.03
C TRP A 28 3.32 -13.25 12.84
N SER A 29 4.64 -13.30 12.70
CA SER A 29 5.45 -14.52 12.69
C SER A 29 6.69 -14.37 13.54
N ASN A 30 7.11 -15.41 14.25
CA ASN A 30 8.42 -15.41 14.92
C ASN A 30 9.63 -15.50 13.95
N GLN A 31 9.36 -15.56 12.63
CA GLN A 31 10.32 -15.65 11.53
C GLN A 31 11.34 -16.81 11.60
N ARG A 32 11.15 -17.79 12.48
CA ARG A 32 12.06 -18.94 12.61
C ARG A 32 12.03 -19.82 11.36
N GLY A 33 12.98 -20.75 11.27
CA GLY A 33 13.06 -21.71 10.17
C GLY A 33 11.84 -22.63 10.07
N ILE A 34 11.78 -23.38 8.98
CA ILE A 34 10.77 -24.41 8.71
C ILE A 34 10.69 -25.35 9.93
N ASN A 35 9.47 -25.75 10.32
CA ASN A 35 9.13 -26.56 11.51
C ASN A 35 9.24 -25.86 12.88
N SER A 36 9.82 -24.66 12.96
CA SER A 36 9.86 -23.84 14.20
C SER A 36 9.12 -22.51 14.08
N ARG A 37 8.57 -22.24 12.90
CA ARG A 37 7.86 -21.00 12.60
C ARG A 37 6.47 -21.02 13.22
N ILE A 38 6.16 -19.98 13.99
CA ILE A 38 4.87 -19.78 14.64
C ILE A 38 4.22 -18.56 14.02
N TRP A 39 2.94 -18.71 13.67
CA TRP A 39 2.10 -17.64 13.15
C TRP A 39 0.99 -17.29 14.12
N LYS A 40 0.72 -16.00 14.30
CA LYS A 40 -0.39 -15.49 15.15
C LYS A 40 -1.08 -14.33 14.46
N ARG A 41 -2.39 -14.17 14.71
CA ARG A 41 -3.13 -12.94 14.43
C ARG A 41 -3.16 -12.13 15.71
N LEU A 42 -2.29 -11.13 15.81
CA LEU A 42 -2.15 -10.26 16.97
C LEU A 42 -2.85 -8.91 16.74
N ASP A 43 -2.92 -8.48 15.49
CA ASP A 43 -3.42 -7.17 15.10
C ASP A 43 -4.88 -7.29 14.63
N ARG A 44 -5.77 -6.45 15.20
CA ARG A 44 -7.21 -6.46 14.95
C ARG A 44 -7.75 -5.03 14.98
N ALA A 45 -8.67 -4.71 14.08
CA ALA A 45 -9.49 -3.51 14.22
C ALA A 45 -10.77 -3.87 14.96
N MET A 46 -11.01 -3.17 16.07
CA MET A 46 -12.26 -3.25 16.79
C MET A 46 -13.03 -1.95 16.65
N VAL A 47 -14.34 -2.05 16.47
CA VAL A 47 -15.22 -0.90 16.31
C VAL A 47 -16.44 -1.04 17.20
N ASN A 48 -17.13 0.07 17.47
CA ASN A 48 -18.40 0.06 18.17
C ASN A 48 -19.57 0.23 17.19
N ASP A 49 -20.79 0.09 17.71
CA ASP A 49 -22.03 0.20 16.91
C ASP A 49 -22.15 1.55 16.19
N ARG A 50 -21.69 2.64 16.82
CA ARG A 50 -21.72 3.97 16.21
C ARG A 50 -20.85 4.04 14.95
N TRP A 51 -19.67 3.44 14.97
CA TRP A 51 -18.81 3.37 13.79
C TRP A 51 -19.47 2.58 12.67
N LEU A 52 -20.11 1.45 12.98
CA LEU A 52 -20.83 0.66 11.96
C LEU A 52 -21.99 1.45 11.34
N GLN A 53 -22.63 2.34 12.10
CA GLN A 53 -23.69 3.21 11.60
C GLN A 53 -23.13 4.35 10.72
N ASP A 54 -22.08 5.03 11.19
CA ASP A 54 -21.51 6.19 10.51
C ASP A 54 -20.65 5.81 9.29
N ILE A 55 -20.00 4.63 9.35
CA ILE A 55 -18.99 4.16 8.40
C ILE A 55 -19.20 2.66 8.08
N PRO A 56 -20.36 2.28 7.51
CA PRO A 56 -20.77 0.87 7.35
C PRO A 56 -19.91 0.05 6.40
N HIS A 57 -19.08 0.71 5.59
CA HIS A 57 -18.26 0.07 4.56
C HIS A 57 -16.77 0.23 4.86
N THR A 58 -16.41 0.09 6.14
CA THR A 58 -15.02 -0.04 6.56
C THR A 58 -14.55 -1.47 6.25
N ASN A 59 -13.49 -1.60 5.46
CA ASN A 59 -12.86 -2.87 5.18
C ASN A 59 -11.45 -2.92 5.78
N ILE A 60 -11.09 -4.09 6.30
CA ILE A 60 -9.75 -4.37 6.76
C ILE A 60 -9.10 -5.35 5.81
N THR A 61 -7.87 -5.08 5.42
CA THR A 61 -7.03 -5.98 4.62
C THR A 61 -5.68 -6.11 5.29
N HIS A 62 -5.27 -7.34 5.62
CA HIS A 62 -3.87 -7.60 5.96
C HIS A 62 -3.07 -7.65 4.66
N LEU A 63 -1.96 -6.93 4.61
CA LEU A 63 -1.06 -6.95 3.47
C LEU A 63 0.08 -7.96 3.72
N PRO A 64 0.72 -8.50 2.67
CA PRO A 64 1.86 -9.40 2.83
C PRO A 64 2.98 -8.77 3.66
N SER A 65 3.68 -9.58 4.46
CA SER A 65 4.79 -9.05 5.27
C SER A 65 6.01 -8.79 4.40
N VAL A 66 6.54 -7.57 4.47
CA VAL A 66 7.78 -7.20 3.79
C VAL A 66 8.70 -6.50 4.79
N GLY A 67 9.76 -7.20 5.21
CA GLY A 67 10.81 -6.63 6.06
C GLY A 67 10.47 -6.47 7.54
N SER A 68 9.36 -7.04 8.02
CA SER A 68 8.95 -7.04 9.43
C SER A 68 8.46 -8.42 9.88
N ASP A 69 8.44 -8.66 11.18
CA ASP A 69 7.76 -9.82 11.78
C ASP A 69 6.24 -9.61 11.89
N HIS A 70 5.77 -8.40 11.64
CA HIS A 70 4.36 -8.06 11.48
C HIS A 70 3.95 -7.83 10.02
N CYS A 71 2.71 -8.17 9.71
CA CYS A 71 2.06 -7.85 8.44
C CYS A 71 1.44 -6.44 8.53
N PRO A 72 1.60 -5.59 7.49
CA PRO A 72 0.94 -4.29 7.47
C PRO A 72 -0.59 -4.43 7.48
N PHE A 73 -1.25 -3.46 8.13
CA PHE A 73 -2.69 -3.43 8.34
C PHE A 73 -3.30 -2.27 7.54
N LEU A 74 -4.14 -2.57 6.55
CA LEU A 74 -4.83 -1.56 5.75
C LEU A 74 -6.29 -1.47 6.17
N MET A 75 -6.68 -0.31 6.70
CA MET A 75 -8.08 0.03 6.97
C MET A 75 -8.59 0.98 5.89
N GLU A 76 -9.52 0.50 5.08
CA GLU A 76 -10.20 1.27 4.05
C GLU A 76 -11.56 1.70 4.59
N ILE A 77 -11.64 2.95 5.00
CA ILE A 77 -12.87 3.63 5.39
C ILE A 77 -13.47 4.17 4.11
N GLN A 78 -14.74 3.84 3.81
CA GLN A 78 -15.41 4.30 2.60
C GLN A 78 -15.26 5.82 2.39
N ALA A 79 -14.32 6.19 1.52
CA ALA A 79 -14.31 7.49 0.89
C ALA A 79 -15.40 7.42 -0.19
N ARG A 80 -16.31 8.38 -0.18
CA ARG A 80 -17.21 8.69 -1.31
C ARG A 80 -16.43 8.53 -2.63
N PRO A 81 -17.04 8.14 -3.77
CA PRO A 81 -16.36 8.20 -5.06
C PRO A 81 -15.89 9.64 -5.26
N HIS A 82 -14.64 9.89 -4.93
CA HIS A 82 -13.99 11.15 -5.12
C HIS A 82 -13.41 11.04 -6.51
N ASP A 83 -13.78 11.97 -7.37
CA ASP A 83 -13.02 12.24 -8.59
C ASP A 83 -11.62 12.67 -8.13
N TYR A 84 -10.75 11.69 -7.89
CA TYR A 84 -9.41 11.98 -7.42
C TYR A 84 -8.66 12.59 -8.61
N ILE A 85 -8.20 13.81 -8.41
CA ILE A 85 -7.28 14.43 -9.36
C ILE A 85 -5.98 13.65 -9.25
N LYS A 86 -5.62 12.93 -10.33
CA LYS A 86 -4.31 12.27 -10.40
C LYS A 86 -3.24 13.33 -10.64
N TYR A 87 -2.61 13.77 -9.57
CA TYR A 87 -1.45 14.66 -9.65
C TYR A 87 -0.24 13.93 -10.23
N PHE A 88 0.59 14.68 -10.94
CA PHE A 88 1.91 14.22 -11.34
C PHE A 88 2.73 13.84 -10.10
N ARG A 89 3.40 12.68 -10.16
CA ARG A 89 4.31 12.21 -9.12
C ARG A 89 5.67 12.00 -9.75
N PHE A 90 6.67 12.64 -9.17
CA PHE A 90 8.06 12.36 -9.51
C PHE A 90 8.53 11.11 -8.78
N LEU A 91 9.13 10.17 -9.49
CA LEU A 91 9.78 9.01 -8.88
C LEU A 91 11.26 9.31 -8.75
N ASN A 92 11.83 9.21 -7.54
CA ASN A 92 13.25 9.46 -7.31
C ASN A 92 14.15 8.58 -8.20
N TYR A 93 13.73 7.35 -8.44
CA TYR A 93 14.36 6.42 -9.38
C TYR A 93 14.59 7.00 -10.78
N TRP A 94 13.75 7.94 -11.24
CA TRP A 94 13.95 8.61 -12.51
C TRP A 94 15.24 9.41 -12.57
N ALA A 95 15.64 10.06 -11.47
CA ALA A 95 16.88 10.83 -11.42
C ALA A 95 18.13 9.96 -11.63
N ASP A 96 18.04 8.67 -11.30
CA ASP A 96 19.12 7.70 -11.45
C ASP A 96 19.21 7.13 -12.88
N GLN A 97 18.26 7.47 -13.76
CA GLN A 97 18.23 6.93 -15.12
C GLN A 97 19.16 7.70 -16.05
N PRO A 98 20.01 7.01 -16.86
CA PRO A 98 20.96 7.69 -17.73
C PRO A 98 20.33 8.72 -18.69
N SER A 99 19.13 8.44 -19.20
CA SER A 99 18.43 9.32 -20.16
C SER A 99 17.60 10.43 -19.51
N PHE A 100 17.55 10.50 -18.17
CA PHE A 100 16.71 11.47 -17.45
C PHE A 100 17.16 12.90 -17.70
N THR A 101 18.44 13.20 -17.42
CA THR A 101 18.99 14.55 -17.57
C THR A 101 18.79 15.09 -18.97
N ASP A 102 19.09 14.28 -20.00
CA ASP A 102 18.91 14.66 -21.40
C ASP A 102 17.43 14.94 -21.73
N THR A 103 16.51 14.13 -21.19
CA THR A 103 15.07 14.31 -21.37
C THR A 103 14.59 15.62 -20.75
N VAL A 104 15.04 15.93 -19.53
CA VAL A 104 14.72 17.18 -18.83
C VAL A 104 15.26 18.38 -19.60
N THR A 105 16.56 18.36 -19.95
CA THR A 105 17.23 19.45 -20.68
C THR A 105 16.54 19.76 -21.99
N ARG A 106 16.32 18.74 -22.83
CA ARG A 106 15.63 18.90 -24.13
C ARG A 106 14.19 19.43 -23.98
N CYS A 107 13.49 19.05 -22.92
CA CYS A 107 12.16 19.59 -22.62
C CYS A 107 12.24 21.04 -22.15
N TRP A 108 13.25 21.37 -21.34
CA TRP A 108 13.41 22.67 -20.72
C TRP A 108 13.84 23.74 -21.73
N GLU A 109 14.72 23.42 -22.67
CA GLU A 109 15.25 24.37 -23.67
C GLU A 109 14.21 24.84 -24.68
N ARG A 110 13.12 24.10 -24.87
CA ARG A 110 12.05 24.50 -25.81
C ARG A 110 11.47 25.87 -25.42
N PRO A 111 11.38 26.83 -26.36
CA PRO A 111 10.92 28.18 -26.09
C PRO A 111 9.45 28.21 -25.67
N ILE A 112 9.11 29.20 -24.87
CA ILE A 112 7.77 29.51 -24.36
C ILE A 112 7.72 31.03 -24.20
N GLU A 113 6.72 31.69 -24.79
CA GLU A 113 6.61 33.16 -24.81
C GLU A 113 5.63 33.69 -23.78
N GLY A 114 6.03 34.63 -22.94
CA GLY A 114 5.12 35.28 -22.00
C GLY A 114 5.86 35.92 -20.84
N GLN A 115 5.12 36.25 -19.79
CA GLN A 115 5.74 36.75 -18.56
C GLN A 115 6.56 35.65 -17.88
N PRO A 116 7.63 35.98 -17.14
CA PRO A 116 8.52 34.99 -16.51
C PRO A 116 7.80 33.90 -15.71
N ILE A 117 6.77 34.28 -14.93
CA ILE A 117 5.99 33.33 -14.13
C ILE A 117 5.17 32.36 -15.00
N TRP A 118 4.64 32.84 -16.12
CA TRP A 118 3.89 32.03 -17.07
C TRP A 118 4.82 31.06 -17.80
N ILE A 119 6.00 31.54 -18.23
CA ILE A 119 7.04 30.71 -18.85
C ILE A 119 7.40 29.55 -17.91
N PHE A 120 7.70 29.85 -16.64
CA PHE A 120 8.06 28.83 -15.65
C PHE A 120 6.92 27.81 -15.47
N HIS A 121 5.69 28.28 -15.25
CA HIS A 121 4.53 27.39 -15.08
C HIS A 121 4.34 26.45 -16.28
N GLN A 122 4.41 26.96 -17.50
CA GLN A 122 4.25 26.14 -18.70
C GLN A 122 5.41 25.16 -18.90
N LYS A 123 6.66 25.55 -18.58
CA LYS A 123 7.80 24.63 -18.62
C LYS A 123 7.62 23.48 -17.63
N MET A 124 7.16 23.76 -16.41
CA MET A 124 6.87 22.73 -15.40
C MET A 124 5.73 21.81 -15.83
N LYS A 125 4.63 22.36 -16.36
CA LYS A 125 3.50 21.58 -16.89
C LYS A 125 3.95 20.66 -18.04
N ARG A 126 4.73 21.18 -18.97
CA ARG A 126 5.29 20.41 -20.09
C ARG A 126 6.22 19.31 -19.58
N LEU A 127 7.11 19.64 -18.64
CA LEU A 127 8.04 18.69 -18.05
C LEU A 127 7.31 17.53 -17.37
N ALA A 128 6.28 17.80 -16.58
CA ALA A 128 5.47 16.77 -15.93
C ALA A 128 4.85 15.81 -16.97
N SER A 129 4.30 16.34 -18.06
CA SER A 129 3.77 15.53 -19.16
C SER A 129 4.86 14.72 -19.86
N THR A 130 5.99 15.35 -20.18
CA THR A 130 7.11 14.69 -20.86
C THR A 130 7.69 13.55 -20.03
N LEU A 131 7.90 13.77 -18.73
CA LEU A 131 8.40 12.73 -17.83
C LEU A 131 7.38 11.59 -17.65
N SER A 132 6.08 11.90 -17.63
CA SER A 132 5.04 10.87 -17.57
C SER A 132 5.05 9.97 -18.81
N THR A 133 5.17 10.55 -20.00
CA THR A 133 5.28 9.81 -21.26
C THR A 133 6.58 9.01 -21.32
N TRP A 134 7.71 9.66 -21.07
CA TRP A 134 9.03 9.02 -21.07
C TRP A 134 9.10 7.85 -20.09
N SER A 135 8.58 8.01 -18.86
CA SER A 135 8.57 6.92 -17.88
C SER A 135 7.73 5.74 -18.36
N LYS A 136 6.59 5.99 -19.01
CA LYS A 136 5.74 4.92 -19.55
C LYS A 136 6.40 4.19 -20.72
N GLU A 137 7.10 4.93 -21.58
CA GLU A 137 7.83 4.35 -22.72
C GLU A 137 9.05 3.52 -22.27
N GLN A 138 9.81 4.02 -21.29
CA GLN A 138 11.01 3.34 -20.80
C GLN A 138 10.70 2.15 -19.89
N PHE A 139 9.75 2.31 -18.96
CA PHE A 139 9.56 1.34 -17.86
C PHE A 139 8.23 0.62 -17.92
N GLY A 140 7.32 1.04 -18.79
CA GLY A 140 5.93 0.59 -18.82
C GLY A 140 5.13 1.15 -17.63
N ASP A 141 4.15 0.37 -17.18
CA ASP A 141 3.46 0.67 -15.93
C ASP A 141 4.26 0.13 -14.74
N ILE A 142 5.05 1.00 -14.12
CA ILE A 142 5.85 0.67 -12.92
C ILE A 142 4.93 0.17 -11.79
N TYR A 143 3.71 0.71 -11.68
CA TYR A 143 2.78 0.32 -10.63
C TYR A 143 2.21 -1.09 -10.87
N ALA A 144 2.03 -1.49 -12.13
CA ALA A 144 1.64 -2.86 -12.46
C ALA A 144 2.72 -3.88 -12.04
N LYS A 145 4.00 -3.54 -12.21
CA LYS A 145 5.11 -4.39 -11.75
C LYS A 145 5.14 -4.52 -10.22
N VAL A 146 4.92 -3.42 -9.49
CA VAL A 146 4.83 -3.46 -8.02
C VAL A 146 3.72 -4.42 -7.60
N LYS A 147 2.53 -4.30 -8.20
CA LYS A 147 1.40 -5.17 -7.92
C LYS A 147 1.69 -6.66 -8.22
N ASP A 148 2.39 -6.95 -9.30
CA ASP A 148 2.83 -8.32 -9.62
C ASP A 148 3.75 -8.90 -8.54
N PHE A 149 4.74 -8.11 -8.10
CA PHE A 149 5.63 -8.54 -7.02
C PHE A 149 4.90 -8.73 -5.70
N GLU A 150 3.97 -7.84 -5.34
CA GLU A 150 3.14 -7.98 -4.14
C GLU A 150 2.31 -9.27 -4.17
N GLU A 151 1.70 -9.62 -5.31
CA GLU A 151 0.93 -10.87 -5.43
C GLU A 151 1.84 -12.10 -5.34
N ARG A 152 3.06 -12.05 -5.92
CA ARG A 152 4.03 -13.13 -5.80
C ARG A 152 4.49 -13.36 -4.36
N VAL A 153 4.70 -12.29 -3.60
CA VAL A 153 5.02 -12.39 -2.16
C VAL A 153 3.86 -13.04 -1.41
N LYS A 154 2.63 -12.56 -1.66
CA LYS A 154 1.42 -13.12 -1.04
C LYS A 154 1.28 -14.62 -1.28
N VAL A 155 1.40 -15.08 -2.53
CA VAL A 155 1.31 -16.51 -2.88
C VAL A 155 2.41 -17.33 -2.20
N ALA A 156 3.64 -16.80 -2.14
CA ALA A 156 4.75 -17.46 -1.45
C ALA A 156 4.50 -17.58 0.07
N GLU A 157 3.95 -16.55 0.71
CA GLU A 157 3.57 -16.59 2.12
C GLU A 157 2.45 -17.59 2.39
N GLU A 158 1.41 -17.62 1.56
CA GLU A 158 0.32 -18.60 1.67
C GLU A 158 0.82 -20.04 1.54
N THR A 159 1.72 -20.28 0.59
CA THR A 159 2.37 -21.59 0.40
C THR A 159 3.18 -21.99 1.63
N LEU A 160 3.94 -21.05 2.20
CA LEU A 160 4.74 -21.29 3.38
C LEU A 160 3.88 -21.59 4.61
N ILE A 161 2.73 -20.90 4.75
CA ILE A 161 1.78 -21.15 5.83
C ILE A 161 1.19 -22.56 5.72
N HIS A 162 0.82 -23.00 4.51
CA HIS A 162 0.24 -24.32 4.28
C HIS A 162 1.24 -25.46 4.50
N ASN A 163 2.44 -25.33 3.96
CA ASN A 163 3.46 -26.40 4.04
C ASN A 163 4.10 -26.51 5.43
N ASN A 164 3.99 -25.47 6.25
CA ASN A 164 4.47 -25.48 7.64
C ASN A 164 3.40 -25.98 8.64
N THR A 165 2.27 -26.50 8.14
CA THR A 165 1.22 -27.18 8.93
C THR A 165 1.15 -28.69 8.70
N GLU A 166 2.02 -29.28 7.87
CA GLU A 166 2.12 -30.74 7.72
C GLU A 166 3.05 -31.34 8.80
N GLU A 167 2.48 -31.55 9.98
CA GLU A 167 2.71 -32.73 10.85
C GLU A 167 1.38 -33.10 11.54
#